data_AF-A0A812HXW8-F1
#
_entry.id   AF-A0A812HXW8-F1
#
_cell.length_a   1.000
_cell.length_b   1.000
_cell.length_c   1.000
_cell.angle_alpha   90.00
_cell.angle_beta   90.00
_cell.angle_gamma   90.00
#
_symmetry.space_group_name_H-M   'P 1'
#
loop_
_entity.id
_entity.type
_entity.pdbx_description
1 polymer ?
#
loop_
_entity_poly.entity_id
_entity_poly.type
_entity_poly.pdbx_seq_one_letter_code
_entity_poly.pdbx_strand_id
1 'polypeptide(L)'
;MGYVDDFLFIQDRECILYSASLLLCFTSIFGVPLSWAKLQLGSCITWIGWTFNFTSGSFHIPQEKVDKLFNLIKDATRSRRVTSALLHKLVGLLQWFCQLYRSCKPWLASLFSDLHRHLASQYSISQGLWPSLANYLDDDLRFTSVPPGTQVPLGGKLLEARRTELKTKQDLCKVEAFADARADGELIGIGGFIAFPSGAYIWFSQAWQLSDLSVLSLELRRPAHKDIACYETLAQIALVHAYRSVFPSGRVAVRLPSFSDNASTEALGAKLYTAKWPLGAFAQKLSLISAASGIELDISHIAGEKNDDADLLSRWNQTDSLPDKWRKEDRVDCSLKFIWFFRKEVLVWPSHFSLPAVTQERHVSDDDI
;
A
#
# COMPACT_ATOMS: atom_id res chain seq x y z
N MET A 1 -35.04 15.36 8.45
CA MET A 1 -34.21 14.71 7.41
C MET A 1 -35.02 13.60 6.75
N GLY A 2 -34.88 13.40 5.45
CA GLY A 2 -35.56 12.31 4.73
C GLY A 2 -34.56 11.51 3.92
N TYR A 3 -34.71 10.18 3.93
CA TYR A 3 -33.94 9.27 3.08
C TYR A 3 -34.90 8.29 2.44
N VAL A 4 -35.18 8.50 1.15
CA VAL A 4 -36.17 7.72 0.37
C VAL A 4 -37.53 7.73 1.09
N ASP A 5 -37.93 6.62 1.71
CA ASP A 5 -39.20 6.40 2.41
C ASP A 5 -39.10 6.58 3.94
N ASP A 6 -37.89 6.72 4.49
CA ASP A 6 -37.65 6.89 5.92
C ASP A 6 -37.47 8.37 6.30
N PHE A 7 -38.36 8.87 7.16
CA PHE A 7 -38.34 10.25 7.67
C PHE A 7 -37.90 10.31 9.14
N LEU A 8 -37.01 11.25 9.44
CA LEU A 8 -36.59 11.59 10.80
C LEU A 8 -36.88 13.07 11.08
N PHE A 9 -37.72 13.32 12.08
CA PHE A 9 -38.04 14.67 12.55
C PHE A 9 -37.46 14.86 13.95
N ILE A 10 -36.78 15.99 14.14
CA ILE A 10 -36.19 16.39 15.42
C ILE A 10 -36.87 17.70 15.81
N GLN A 11 -37.32 17.77 17.06
CA GLN A 11 -37.96 18.96 17.60
C GLN A 11 -37.64 19.07 19.09
N ASP A 12 -37.80 20.28 19.63
CA ASP A 12 -37.82 20.48 21.07
C ASP A 12 -38.86 19.57 21.75
N ARG A 13 -38.52 19.09 22.95
CA ARG A 13 -39.34 18.16 23.73
C ARG A 13 -40.73 18.72 24.03
N GLU A 14 -40.85 20.03 24.23
CA GLU A 14 -42.12 20.68 24.52
C GLU A 14 -43.02 20.76 23.29
N CYS A 15 -42.43 20.82 22.10
CA CYS A 15 -43.14 20.99 20.82
C CYS A 15 -43.33 19.70 20.01
N ILE A 16 -42.67 18.61 20.39
CA ILE A 16 -42.62 17.37 19.60
C ILE A 16 -44.00 16.74 19.39
N LEU A 17 -44.88 16.76 20.40
CA LEU A 17 -46.23 16.17 20.31
C LEU A 17 -47.13 16.95 19.34
N TYR A 18 -47.06 18.28 19.37
CA TYR A 18 -47.80 19.13 18.44
C TYR A 18 -47.30 18.91 17.00
N SER A 19 -45.98 18.89 16.82
CA SER A 19 -45.35 18.67 15.51
C SER A 19 -45.68 17.28 14.95
N ALA A 20 -45.63 16.24 15.79
CA ALA A 20 -45.99 14.87 15.41
C ALA A 20 -47.47 14.78 15.02
N SER A 21 -48.36 15.45 15.76
CA SER A 21 -49.81 15.47 15.45
C SER A 21 -50.08 16.13 14.10
N LEU A 22 -49.43 17.26 13.81
CA LEU A 22 -49.53 17.95 12.52
C LEU A 22 -49.02 17.06 11.37
N LEU A 23 -47.92 16.34 11.57
CA LEU A 23 -47.39 15.37 10.60
C LEU A 23 -48.38 14.24 10.33
N LEU A 24 -49.00 13.68 11.38
CA LEU A 24 -50.03 12.64 11.22
C LEU A 24 -51.26 13.18 10.48
N CYS A 25 -51.72 14.40 10.77
CA CYS A 25 -52.80 15.05 10.03
C CYS A 25 -52.42 15.25 8.56
N PHE A 26 -51.21 15.77 8.28
CA PHE A 26 -50.71 15.96 6.93
C PHE A 26 -50.71 14.65 6.15
N THR A 27 -50.07 13.61 6.69
CA THR A 27 -50.02 12.28 6.02
C THR A 27 -51.41 11.71 5.77
N SER A 28 -52.35 11.94 6.69
CA SER A 28 -53.75 11.49 6.55
C SER A 28 -54.49 12.26 5.44
N ILE A 29 -54.31 13.58 5.36
CA ILE A 29 -54.94 14.43 4.33
C ILE A 29 -54.43 14.09 2.93
N PHE A 30 -53.12 13.89 2.80
CA PHE A 30 -52.48 13.58 1.52
C PHE A 30 -52.50 12.08 1.17
N GLY A 31 -53.13 11.25 2.01
CA GLY A 31 -53.25 9.80 1.77
C GLY A 31 -51.91 9.06 1.75
N VAL A 32 -50.90 9.56 2.48
CA VAL A 32 -49.60 8.91 2.59
C VAL A 32 -49.69 7.75 3.57
N PRO A 33 -49.52 6.49 3.13
CA PRO A 33 -49.64 5.34 4.01
C PRO A 33 -48.46 5.28 5.00
N LEU A 34 -48.77 5.14 6.29
CA LEU A 34 -47.78 5.00 7.35
C LEU A 34 -47.71 3.56 7.86
N SER A 35 -46.49 3.08 8.11
CA SER A 35 -46.28 1.81 8.80
C SER A 35 -46.33 2.03 10.32
N TRP A 36 -47.51 1.88 10.91
CA TRP A 36 -47.73 2.11 12.34
C TRP A 36 -46.82 1.28 13.25
N ALA A 37 -46.53 0.04 12.87
CA ALA A 37 -45.62 -0.85 13.62
C ALA A 37 -44.16 -0.39 13.61
N LYS A 38 -43.77 0.44 12.63
CA LYS A 38 -42.41 0.98 12.49
C LYS A 38 -42.29 2.44 12.95
N LEU A 39 -43.42 3.11 13.20
CA LEU A 39 -43.44 4.50 13.64
C LEU A 39 -42.83 4.60 15.05
N GLN A 40 -41.86 5.49 15.22
CA GLN A 40 -41.16 5.70 16.49
C GLN A 40 -41.27 7.16 16.91
N LEU A 41 -41.51 7.38 18.21
CA LEU A 41 -41.50 8.70 18.84
C LEU A 41 -40.80 8.58 20.19
N GLY A 42 -39.78 9.40 20.42
CA GLY A 42 -39.00 9.37 21.65
C GLY A 42 -37.61 9.95 21.48
N SER A 43 -36.81 9.89 22.54
CA SER A 43 -35.41 10.35 22.53
C SER A 43 -34.43 9.33 21.96
N CYS A 44 -34.84 8.06 21.82
CA CYS A 44 -34.04 7.00 21.22
C CYS A 44 -34.76 6.49 19.97
N ILE A 45 -34.20 6.76 18.79
CA ILE A 45 -34.83 6.44 17.50
C ILE A 45 -33.82 5.68 16.64
N THR A 46 -34.29 4.62 15.97
CA THR A 46 -33.49 3.90 14.98
C THR A 46 -33.80 4.42 13.58
N TRP A 47 -32.81 4.98 12.90
CA TRP A 47 -32.96 5.55 11.56
C TRP A 47 -31.79 5.14 10.66
N ILE A 48 -32.08 4.62 9.46
CA ILE A 48 -31.09 4.12 8.47
C ILE A 48 -30.11 3.11 9.09
N GLY A 49 -30.59 2.28 10.01
CA GLY A 49 -29.78 1.24 10.66
C GLY A 49 -28.83 1.74 11.75
N TRP A 50 -29.02 2.96 12.26
CA TRP A 50 -28.31 3.50 13.43
C TRP A 50 -29.30 3.86 14.52
N THR A 51 -28.95 3.63 15.78
CA THR A 51 -29.80 4.03 16.91
C THR A 51 -29.25 5.30 17.53
N PHE A 52 -29.99 6.40 17.42
CA PHE A 52 -29.64 7.70 17.94
C PHE A 52 -30.27 7.91 19.30
N ASN A 53 -29.48 8.36 20.27
CA ASN A 53 -29.97 8.90 21.53
C ASN A 53 -29.78 10.41 21.52
N PHE A 54 -30.88 11.12 21.28
CA PHE A 54 -30.91 12.58 21.20
C PHE A 54 -30.79 13.27 22.56
N THR A 55 -31.05 12.56 23.67
CA THR A 55 -30.83 13.12 25.01
C THR A 55 -29.35 13.23 25.33
N SER A 56 -28.56 12.20 25.00
CA SER A 56 -27.12 12.15 25.28
C SER A 56 -26.24 12.58 24.11
N GLY A 57 -26.81 12.85 22.93
CA GLY A 57 -26.07 13.17 21.71
C GLY A 57 -25.21 12.00 21.20
N SER A 58 -25.54 10.77 21.59
CA SER A 58 -24.77 9.58 21.20
C SER A 58 -25.49 8.76 20.15
N PHE A 59 -24.72 8.00 19.37
CA PHE A 59 -25.26 7.01 18.43
C PHE A 59 -24.72 5.64 18.79
N HIS A 60 -25.53 4.61 18.57
CA HIS A 60 -25.19 3.22 18.84
C HIS A 60 -25.21 2.44 17.53
N ILE A 61 -24.19 1.62 17.37
CA ILE A 61 -24.11 0.65 16.28
C ILE A 61 -24.93 -0.57 16.69
N PRO A 62 -25.85 -1.08 15.84
CA PRO A 62 -26.56 -2.31 16.15
C PRO A 62 -25.60 -3.47 16.36
N GLN A 63 -25.71 -4.15 17.51
CA GLN A 63 -24.79 -5.24 17.89
C GLN A 63 -24.78 -6.37 16.83
N GLU A 64 -25.93 -6.66 16.23
CA GLU A 64 -26.04 -7.65 15.15
C GLU A 64 -25.11 -7.37 13.96
N LYS A 65 -24.89 -6.08 13.63
CA LYS A 65 -23.98 -5.68 12.54
C LYS A 65 -22.52 -5.85 12.95
N VAL A 66 -22.21 -5.58 14.22
CA VAL A 66 -20.89 -5.79 14.80
C VAL A 66 -20.56 -7.28 14.78
N ASP A 67 -21.46 -8.13 15.27
CA ASP A 67 -21.28 -9.59 15.30
C ASP A 67 -21.14 -10.15 13.89
N LYS A 68 -21.94 -9.66 12.93
CA LYS A 68 -21.83 -10.05 11.51
C LYS A 68 -20.47 -9.69 10.92
N LEU A 69 -19.92 -8.52 11.25
CA LEU A 69 -18.58 -8.11 10.80
C LEU A 69 -17.51 -9.05 11.37
N PHE A 70 -17.54 -9.32 12.66
CA PHE A 70 -16.60 -10.24 13.30
C PHE A 70 -16.65 -11.64 12.70
N ASN A 71 -17.84 -12.16 12.42
CA ASN A 71 -18.00 -13.46 11.77
C ASN A 71 -17.42 -13.47 10.35
N LEU A 72 -17.67 -12.44 9.54
CA LEU A 72 -17.10 -12.35 8.19
C LEU A 72 -15.57 -12.25 8.20
N ILE A 73 -14.99 -11.49 9.14
CA ILE A 73 -13.53 -11.40 9.31
C ILE A 73 -12.96 -12.75 9.73
N LYS A 74 -13.62 -13.45 10.66
CA LYS A 74 -13.21 -14.77 11.12
C LYS A 74 -13.24 -15.80 9.98
N ASP A 75 -14.27 -15.77 9.15
CA ASP A 75 -14.39 -16.65 7.99
C ASP A 75 -13.31 -16.35 6.93
N ALA A 76 -13.05 -15.07 6.69
CA ALA A 76 -12.02 -14.63 5.74
C ALA A 76 -10.60 -14.98 6.20
N THR A 77 -10.32 -14.92 7.51
CA THR A 77 -9.00 -15.21 8.09
C THR A 77 -8.74 -16.71 8.30
N ARG A 78 -9.80 -17.53 8.42
CA ARG A 78 -9.67 -18.98 8.60
C ARG A 78 -9.11 -19.71 7.38
N SER A 79 -9.33 -19.17 6.19
CA SER A 79 -8.94 -19.80 4.93
C SER A 79 -7.78 -19.05 4.28
N ARG A 80 -6.81 -19.79 3.72
CA ARG A 80 -5.70 -19.20 2.94
C ARG A 80 -6.18 -18.50 1.65
N ARG A 81 -7.42 -18.74 1.23
CA ARG A 81 -8.08 -18.13 0.07
C ARG A 81 -9.45 -17.61 0.48
N VAL A 82 -9.78 -16.40 0.05
CA VAL A 82 -11.09 -15.76 0.26
C VAL A 82 -11.84 -15.79 -1.07
N THR A 83 -13.09 -16.25 -1.05
CA THR A 83 -13.93 -16.22 -2.26
C THR A 83 -14.35 -14.80 -2.57
N SER A 84 -14.49 -14.45 -3.86
CA SER A 84 -14.98 -13.10 -4.27
C SER A 84 -16.34 -12.77 -3.64
N ALA A 85 -17.22 -13.77 -3.48
CA ALA A 85 -18.51 -13.59 -2.82
C ALA A 85 -18.37 -13.23 -1.33
N LEU A 86 -17.41 -13.83 -0.61
CA LEU A 86 -17.14 -13.50 0.79
C LEU A 86 -16.50 -12.11 0.91
N LEU A 87 -15.54 -11.80 0.03
CA LEU A 87 -14.89 -10.48 -0.02
C LEU A 87 -15.89 -9.36 -0.34
N HIS A 88 -16.81 -9.57 -1.28
CA HIS A 88 -17.90 -8.63 -1.59
C HIS A 88 -18.75 -8.32 -0.34
N LYS A 89 -19.15 -9.35 0.40
CA LYS A 89 -19.95 -9.19 1.63
C LYS A 89 -19.19 -8.42 2.71
N LEU A 90 -17.90 -8.72 2.88
CA LEU A 90 -17.03 -8.06 3.86
C LEU A 90 -16.81 -6.58 3.51
N VAL A 91 -16.41 -6.28 2.27
CA VAL A 91 -16.14 -4.92 1.80
C VAL A 91 -17.40 -4.05 1.85
N GLY A 92 -18.55 -4.59 1.45
CA GLY A 92 -19.83 -3.87 1.53
C GLY A 92 -20.21 -3.51 2.97
N LEU A 93 -19.98 -4.42 3.92
CA LEU A 93 -20.25 -4.13 5.34
C LEU A 93 -19.26 -3.10 5.90
N LEU A 94 -17.97 -3.21 5.60
CA LEU A 94 -16.96 -2.23 6.02
C LEU A 94 -17.23 -0.83 5.45
N GLN A 95 -17.70 -0.73 4.21
CA GLN A 95 -18.10 0.54 3.60
C GLN A 95 -19.26 1.20 4.36
N TRP A 96 -20.23 0.41 4.82
CA TRP A 96 -21.34 0.89 5.66
C TRP A 96 -20.82 1.44 7.00
N PHE A 97 -19.90 0.74 7.67
CA PHE A 97 -19.26 1.23 8.91
C PHE A 97 -18.46 2.52 8.69
N CYS A 98 -17.76 2.64 7.56
CA CYS A 98 -16.98 3.83 7.21
C CYS A 98 -17.84 5.07 6.87
N GLN A 99 -19.18 4.96 6.92
CA GLN A 99 -20.06 6.14 6.85
C GLN A 99 -19.96 7.00 8.12
N LEU A 100 -19.76 6.37 9.28
CA LEU A 100 -19.50 7.06 10.55
C LEU A 100 -18.08 7.62 10.59
N TYR A 101 -17.10 6.79 10.23
CA TYR A 101 -15.68 7.13 10.29
C TYR A 101 -15.15 7.32 8.87
N ARG A 102 -15.38 8.53 8.34
CA ARG A 102 -15.04 8.86 6.95
C ARG A 102 -13.55 8.73 6.65
N SER A 103 -12.70 8.90 7.67
CA SER A 103 -11.24 8.68 7.64
C SER A 103 -10.82 7.23 7.43
N CYS A 104 -11.72 6.26 7.66
CA CYS A 104 -11.45 4.84 7.44
C CYS A 104 -11.64 4.41 5.98
N LYS A 105 -12.37 5.19 5.15
CA LYS A 105 -12.65 4.84 3.75
C LYS A 105 -11.40 4.58 2.89
N PRO A 106 -10.31 5.37 2.98
CA PRO A 106 -9.10 5.13 2.17
C PRO A 106 -8.47 3.76 2.42
N TRP A 107 -8.63 3.21 3.63
CA TRP A 107 -8.06 1.92 4.02
C TRP A 107 -8.78 0.71 3.39
N LEU A 108 -9.96 0.93 2.80
CA LEU A 108 -10.68 -0.10 2.04
C LEU A 108 -10.17 -0.26 0.60
N ALA A 109 -9.32 0.66 0.12
CA ALA A 109 -8.88 0.69 -1.27
C ALA A 109 -8.21 -0.62 -1.73
N SER A 110 -7.40 -1.23 -0.88
CA SER A 110 -6.76 -2.53 -1.17
C SER A 110 -7.79 -3.63 -1.36
N LEU A 111 -8.79 -3.73 -0.46
CA LEU A 111 -9.85 -4.72 -0.54
C LEU A 111 -10.77 -4.50 -1.76
N PHE A 112 -11.04 -3.24 -2.12
CA PHE A 112 -11.77 -2.90 -3.34
C PHE A 112 -10.99 -3.27 -4.61
N SER A 113 -9.68 -3.05 -4.62
CA SER A 113 -8.81 -3.47 -5.72
C SER A 113 -8.84 -4.98 -5.91
N ASP A 114 -8.74 -5.75 -4.82
CA ASP A 114 -8.79 -7.21 -4.88
C ASP A 114 -10.16 -7.73 -5.32
N LEU A 115 -11.24 -7.03 -4.95
CA LEU A 115 -12.61 -7.39 -5.31
C LEU A 115 -12.91 -7.23 -6.81
N HIS A 116 -12.35 -6.20 -7.44
CA HIS A 116 -12.58 -5.85 -8.84
C HIS A 116 -11.49 -6.37 -9.78
N ARG A 117 -10.45 -7.03 -9.26
CA ARG A 117 -9.43 -7.67 -10.08
C ARG A 117 -10.06 -8.80 -10.89
N HIS A 118 -9.93 -8.74 -12.21
CA HIS A 118 -10.45 -9.78 -13.10
C HIS A 118 -9.87 -11.15 -12.72
N LEU A 119 -10.69 -12.21 -12.78
CA LEU A 119 -10.30 -13.61 -12.58
C LEU A 119 -9.40 -14.05 -13.75
N ALA A 120 -8.18 -13.53 -13.82
CA ALA A 120 -7.16 -14.05 -14.70
C ALA A 120 -6.65 -15.38 -14.13
N SER A 121 -6.65 -16.43 -14.96
CA SER A 121 -6.04 -17.71 -14.60
C SER A 121 -4.54 -17.49 -14.37
N GLN A 122 -4.09 -17.80 -13.15
CA GLN A 122 -2.69 -17.65 -12.76
C GLN A 122 -1.90 -18.85 -13.28
N TYR A 123 -0.93 -18.59 -14.15
CA TYR A 123 0.02 -19.59 -14.63
C TYR A 123 1.40 -19.30 -14.04
N SER A 124 2.05 -20.33 -13.50
CA SER A 124 3.42 -20.24 -13.01
C SER A 124 4.39 -20.43 -14.19
N ILE A 125 5.38 -19.55 -14.29
CA ILE A 125 6.44 -19.61 -15.31
C ILE A 125 7.78 -19.66 -14.57
N SER A 126 8.68 -20.53 -15.01
CA SER A 126 10.01 -20.63 -14.41
C SER A 126 10.83 -19.36 -14.70
N GLN A 127 11.66 -18.94 -13.73
CA GLN A 127 12.41 -17.69 -13.83
C GLN A 127 13.38 -17.65 -15.02
N GLY A 128 13.90 -18.81 -15.43
CA GLY A 128 14.78 -18.95 -16.59
C GLY A 128 14.08 -18.78 -17.95
N LEU A 129 12.75 -18.95 -18.02
CA LEU A 129 11.95 -18.72 -19.23
C LEU A 129 11.53 -17.25 -19.39
N TRP A 130 11.65 -16.43 -18.34
CA TRP A 130 11.21 -15.04 -18.37
C TRP A 130 11.88 -14.17 -19.43
N PRO A 131 13.21 -14.24 -19.64
CA PRO A 131 13.89 -13.43 -20.66
C PRO A 131 13.43 -13.75 -22.08
N SER A 132 12.99 -14.99 -22.33
CA SER A 132 12.52 -15.45 -23.64
C SER A 132 11.00 -15.42 -23.78
N LEU A 133 10.25 -15.03 -22.73
CA LEU A 133 8.78 -15.05 -22.73
C LEU A 133 8.18 -14.17 -23.84
N ALA A 134 8.81 -13.03 -24.12
CA ALA A 134 8.40 -12.11 -25.18
C ALA A 134 8.37 -12.77 -26.58
N ASN A 135 9.18 -13.81 -26.80
CA ASN A 135 9.26 -14.53 -28.08
C ASN A 135 8.01 -15.40 -28.34
N TYR A 136 7.27 -15.74 -27.29
CA TYR A 136 6.04 -16.53 -27.37
C TYR A 136 4.78 -15.67 -27.52
N LEU A 137 4.93 -14.34 -27.58
CA LEU A 137 3.85 -13.37 -27.61
C LEU A 137 3.81 -12.61 -28.94
N ASP A 138 2.62 -12.24 -29.40
CA ASP A 138 2.42 -11.21 -30.43
C ASP A 138 2.42 -9.80 -29.81
N ASP A 139 2.35 -8.77 -30.65
CA ASP A 139 2.42 -7.38 -30.22
C ASP A 139 1.21 -6.94 -29.36
N ASP A 140 0.12 -7.71 -29.42
CA ASP A 140 -1.08 -7.56 -28.57
C ASP A 140 -1.00 -8.37 -27.26
N LEU A 141 0.19 -8.91 -26.94
CA LEU A 141 0.47 -9.73 -25.77
C LEU A 141 -0.31 -11.04 -25.73
N ARG A 142 -0.64 -11.64 -26.88
CA ARG A 142 -1.28 -12.95 -26.96
C ARG A 142 -0.26 -14.05 -27.23
N PHE A 143 -0.44 -15.19 -26.58
CA PHE A 143 0.44 -16.35 -26.76
C PHE A 143 0.26 -16.98 -28.14
N THR A 144 1.26 -16.82 -29.01
CA THR A 144 1.30 -17.44 -30.35
C THR A 144 1.83 -18.87 -30.30
N SER A 145 2.58 -19.20 -29.26
CA SER A 145 3.12 -20.53 -28.98
C SER A 145 3.13 -20.79 -27.48
N VAL A 146 3.07 -22.07 -27.07
CA VAL A 146 3.03 -22.45 -25.65
C VAL A 146 4.46 -22.45 -25.09
N PRO A 147 4.77 -21.66 -24.05
CA PRO A 147 6.07 -21.70 -23.40
C PRO A 147 6.34 -23.09 -22.78
N PRO A 148 7.56 -23.65 -22.93
CA PRO A 148 7.88 -24.98 -22.43
C PRO A 148 7.57 -25.17 -20.95
N GLY A 149 6.92 -26.27 -20.58
CA GLY A 149 6.60 -26.59 -19.18
C GLY A 149 5.47 -25.74 -18.57
N THR A 150 4.76 -24.95 -19.38
CA THR A 150 3.58 -24.18 -18.93
C THR A 150 2.29 -24.78 -19.52
N GLN A 151 1.15 -24.55 -18.86
CA GLN A 151 -0.18 -24.92 -19.37
C GLN A 151 -0.94 -23.70 -19.92
N VAL A 152 -0.21 -22.70 -20.43
CA VAL A 152 -0.82 -21.48 -20.95
C VAL A 152 -1.55 -21.79 -22.25
N PRO A 153 -2.84 -21.43 -22.39
CA PRO A 153 -3.60 -21.70 -23.61
C PRO A 153 -3.11 -20.82 -24.77
N LEU A 154 -2.98 -21.44 -25.96
CA LEU A 154 -2.75 -20.72 -27.21
C LEU A 154 -3.84 -19.67 -27.45
N GLY A 155 -3.42 -18.47 -27.86
CA GLY A 155 -4.31 -17.32 -28.04
C GLY A 155 -4.74 -16.62 -26.75
N GLY A 156 -4.35 -17.11 -25.57
CA GLY A 156 -4.56 -16.40 -24.30
C GLY A 156 -3.83 -15.06 -24.30
N LYS A 157 -4.46 -14.01 -23.78
CA LYS A 157 -3.81 -12.70 -23.61
C LYS A 157 -3.11 -12.62 -22.26
N LEU A 158 -1.83 -12.29 -22.27
CA LEU A 158 -1.07 -11.94 -21.07
C LEU A 158 -1.50 -10.55 -20.61
N LEU A 159 -2.38 -10.51 -19.61
CA LEU A 159 -2.90 -9.28 -19.03
C LEU A 159 -1.94 -8.69 -17.99
N GLU A 160 -1.35 -9.58 -17.19
CA GLU A 160 -0.62 -9.20 -16.00
C GLU A 160 0.54 -10.16 -15.78
N ALA A 161 1.72 -9.60 -15.53
CA ALA A 161 2.92 -10.33 -15.20
C ALA A 161 3.49 -9.76 -13.91
N ARG A 162 3.83 -10.62 -12.94
CA ARG A 162 4.33 -10.16 -11.62
C ARG A 162 3.46 -9.03 -11.09
N ARG A 163 2.14 -9.20 -11.09
CA ARG A 163 1.15 -8.18 -10.68
C ARG A 163 1.29 -6.78 -11.32
N THR A 164 1.86 -6.70 -12.51
CA THR A 164 1.96 -5.46 -13.32
C THR A 164 1.14 -5.65 -14.59
N GLU A 165 0.23 -4.71 -14.85
CA GLU A 165 -0.54 -4.67 -16.09
C GLU A 165 0.41 -4.42 -17.27
N LEU A 166 0.37 -5.29 -18.27
CA LEU A 166 1.24 -5.19 -19.45
C LEU A 166 0.47 -4.59 -20.62
N LYS A 167 1.06 -3.60 -21.29
CA LYS A 167 0.49 -2.95 -22.48
C LYS A 167 1.30 -3.23 -23.74
N THR A 168 2.61 -3.42 -23.60
CA THR A 168 3.53 -3.67 -24.71
C THR A 168 4.53 -4.77 -24.37
N LYS A 169 5.17 -5.37 -25.38
CA LYS A 169 6.28 -6.32 -25.18
C LYS A 169 7.47 -5.71 -24.45
N GLN A 170 7.69 -4.41 -24.58
CA GLN A 170 8.77 -3.71 -23.88
C GLN A 170 8.54 -3.65 -22.37
N ASP A 171 7.29 -3.77 -21.91
CA ASP A 171 6.98 -3.87 -20.48
C ASP A 171 7.49 -5.19 -19.87
N LEU A 172 7.89 -6.16 -20.71
CA LEU A 172 8.59 -7.38 -20.29
C LEU A 172 10.10 -7.15 -20.09
N CYS A 173 10.66 -6.05 -20.62
CA CYS A 173 12.06 -5.69 -20.43
C CYS A 173 12.30 -5.33 -18.96
N LYS A 174 13.11 -6.15 -18.29
CA LYS A 174 13.39 -5.98 -16.87
C LYS A 174 14.22 -4.71 -16.64
N VAL A 175 13.76 -3.86 -15.74
CA VAL A 175 14.67 -3.08 -14.89
C VAL A 175 15.25 -4.06 -13.88
N GLU A 176 16.56 -4.24 -13.85
CA GLU A 176 17.21 -5.13 -12.88
C GLU A 176 17.75 -4.30 -11.73
N ALA A 177 17.40 -4.65 -10.50
CA ALA A 177 17.88 -3.95 -9.33
C ALA A 177 18.48 -4.93 -8.32
N PHE A 178 19.54 -4.50 -7.65
CA PHE A 178 20.30 -5.32 -6.71
C PHE A 178 20.56 -4.49 -5.47
N ALA A 179 20.38 -5.08 -4.30
CA ALA A 179 20.70 -4.43 -3.04
C ALA A 179 21.26 -5.45 -2.05
N ASP A 180 22.26 -5.01 -1.31
CA ASP A 180 22.98 -5.82 -0.36
C ASP A 180 23.35 -5.00 0.88
N ALA A 181 23.67 -5.68 1.97
CA ALA A 181 24.15 -5.08 3.19
C ALA A 181 25.32 -5.87 3.78
N ARG A 182 26.23 -5.13 4.41
CA ARG A 182 27.30 -5.69 5.24
C ARG A 182 27.09 -5.34 6.69
N ALA A 183 27.55 -6.23 7.56
CA ALA A 183 27.70 -5.95 8.99
C ALA A 183 29.00 -6.59 9.49
N ASP A 184 29.99 -5.77 9.82
CA ASP A 184 31.27 -6.20 10.37
C ASP A 184 31.53 -5.53 11.72
N GLY A 185 31.53 -6.33 12.78
CA GLY A 185 31.58 -5.82 14.16
C GLY A 185 30.41 -4.88 14.49
N GLU A 186 30.69 -3.58 14.57
CA GLU A 186 29.71 -2.51 14.77
C GLU A 186 29.47 -1.66 13.51
N LEU A 187 30.25 -1.87 12.44
CA LEU A 187 30.10 -1.17 11.18
C LEU A 187 29.01 -1.84 10.34
N ILE A 188 28.09 -1.03 9.83
CA ILE A 188 26.99 -1.46 8.97
C ILE A 188 27.09 -0.68 7.67
N GLY A 189 26.91 -1.36 6.55
CA GLY A 189 26.84 -0.74 5.23
C GLY A 189 25.68 -1.30 4.42
N ILE A 190 25.07 -0.47 3.60
CA ILE A 190 24.09 -0.88 2.59
C ILE A 190 24.55 -0.35 1.24
N GLY A 191 24.29 -1.11 0.18
CA GLY A 191 24.59 -0.71 -1.18
C GLY A 191 23.62 -1.33 -2.17
N GLY A 192 23.48 -0.72 -3.34
CA GLY A 192 22.62 -1.27 -4.37
C GLY A 192 22.54 -0.38 -5.59
N PHE A 193 22.01 -0.94 -6.67
CA PHE A 193 21.86 -0.26 -7.95
C PHE A 193 20.64 -0.72 -8.73
N ILE A 194 20.26 0.09 -9.72
CA ILE A 194 19.17 -0.13 -10.66
C ILE A 194 19.74 0.06 -12.06
N ALA A 195 19.68 -0.99 -12.88
CA ALA A 195 20.08 -0.97 -14.28
C ALA A 195 18.86 -0.77 -15.18
N PHE A 196 18.90 0.29 -15.99
CA PHE A 196 17.85 0.59 -16.95
C PHE A 196 18.16 -0.01 -18.32
N PRO A 197 17.13 -0.37 -19.12
CA PRO A 197 17.32 -0.82 -20.50
C PRO A 197 18.08 0.17 -21.40
N SER A 198 18.12 1.45 -21.03
CA SER A 198 18.89 2.49 -21.72
C SER A 198 20.41 2.40 -21.52
N GLY A 199 20.89 1.51 -20.64
CA GLY A 199 22.29 1.44 -20.20
C GLY A 199 22.63 2.45 -19.10
N ALA A 200 21.65 3.23 -18.62
CA ALA A 200 21.81 4.09 -17.46
C ALA A 200 21.75 3.29 -16.15
N TYR A 201 22.46 3.78 -15.14
CA TYR A 201 22.47 3.21 -13.80
C TYR A 201 22.05 4.26 -12.78
N ILE A 202 21.34 3.83 -11.75
CA ILE A 202 21.18 4.60 -10.50
C ILE A 202 21.73 3.74 -9.38
N TRP A 203 22.47 4.32 -8.44
CA TRP A 203 23.07 3.54 -7.36
C TRP A 203 23.09 4.29 -6.03
N PHE A 204 23.26 3.54 -4.94
CA PHE A 204 23.42 4.08 -3.60
C PHE A 204 24.46 3.25 -2.82
N SER A 205 25.08 3.90 -1.85
CA SER A 205 25.99 3.29 -0.90
C SER A 205 25.99 4.15 0.35
N GLN A 206 25.83 3.53 1.51
CA GLN A 206 25.76 4.22 2.78
C GLN A 206 26.33 3.34 3.90
N ALA A 207 27.06 3.96 4.83
CA ALA A 207 27.64 3.29 5.98
C ALA A 207 27.34 4.05 7.27
N TRP A 208 27.23 3.30 8.37
CA TRP A 208 26.95 3.81 9.71
C TRP A 208 27.66 2.95 10.77
N GLN A 209 27.90 3.54 11.94
CA GLN A 209 28.16 2.78 13.16
C GLN A 209 26.83 2.30 13.76
N LEU A 210 26.82 1.16 14.44
CA LEU A 210 25.63 0.65 15.14
C LEU A 210 25.07 1.66 16.16
N SER A 211 25.93 2.51 16.75
CA SER A 211 25.52 3.62 17.61
C SER A 211 24.62 4.64 16.91
N ASP A 212 24.83 4.88 15.62
CA ASP A 212 24.09 5.87 14.84
C ASP A 212 22.64 5.42 14.61
N LEU A 213 22.40 4.10 14.64
CA LEU A 213 21.07 3.50 14.51
C LEU A 213 20.25 3.54 15.81
N SER A 214 20.81 4.05 16.91
CA SER A 214 20.06 4.28 18.16
C SER A 214 18.87 5.22 17.96
N VAL A 215 18.95 6.12 16.98
CA VAL A 215 17.88 7.03 16.58
C VAL A 215 16.61 6.30 16.09
N LEU A 216 16.74 5.04 15.67
CA LEU A 216 15.62 4.22 15.22
C LEU A 216 14.73 3.75 16.39
N SER A 217 15.21 3.89 17.63
CA SER A 217 14.55 3.38 18.85
C SER A 217 14.25 1.87 18.77
N LEU A 218 15.14 1.11 18.11
CA LEU A 218 15.07 -0.34 17.97
C LEU A 218 16.20 -1.01 18.76
N GLU A 219 15.89 -2.10 19.46
CA GLU A 219 16.89 -2.94 20.14
C GLU A 219 17.63 -3.83 19.12
N LEU A 220 18.62 -3.27 18.44
CA LEU A 220 19.52 -4.00 17.55
C LEU A 220 20.61 -4.73 18.33
N ARG A 221 20.92 -5.96 17.93
CA ARG A 221 21.82 -6.87 18.63
C ARG A 221 23.28 -6.63 18.26
N ARG A 222 24.15 -6.90 19.24
CA ARG A 222 25.62 -6.90 19.10
C ARG A 222 26.17 -8.33 19.07
N PRO A 223 27.17 -8.62 18.23
CA PRO A 223 27.65 -7.85 17.08
C PRO A 223 26.60 -7.70 15.96
N ALA A 224 26.75 -6.68 15.10
CA ALA A 224 25.75 -6.23 14.15
C ALA A 224 25.28 -7.35 13.18
N HIS A 225 26.16 -8.28 12.79
CA HIS A 225 25.81 -9.39 11.89
C HIS A 225 24.66 -10.26 12.38
N LYS A 226 24.34 -10.25 13.69
CA LYS A 226 23.17 -10.98 14.23
C LYS A 226 21.84 -10.49 13.65
N ASP A 227 21.79 -9.26 13.17
CA ASP A 227 20.61 -8.63 12.55
C ASP A 227 20.83 -8.28 11.07
N ILE A 228 21.70 -9.01 10.36
CA ILE A 228 22.01 -8.76 8.94
C ILE A 228 20.77 -8.63 8.05
N ALA A 229 19.75 -9.48 8.27
CA ALA A 229 18.48 -9.42 7.55
C ALA A 229 17.75 -8.07 7.72
N CYS A 230 17.92 -7.38 8.85
CA CYS A 230 17.36 -6.03 9.03
C CYS A 230 18.06 -5.03 8.13
N TYR A 231 19.39 -5.11 8.00
CA TYR A 231 20.18 -4.18 7.20
C TYR A 231 20.01 -4.42 5.70
N GLU A 232 19.90 -5.67 5.27
CA GLU A 232 19.54 -5.96 3.88
C GLU A 232 18.11 -5.49 3.57
N THR A 233 17.17 -5.68 4.50
CA THR A 233 15.81 -5.11 4.33
C THR A 233 15.88 -3.58 4.24
N LEU A 234 16.79 -2.93 4.98
CA LEU A 234 17.06 -1.49 4.85
C LEU A 234 17.64 -1.13 3.47
N ALA A 235 18.54 -1.96 2.92
CA ALA A 235 19.06 -1.81 1.56
C ALA A 235 17.94 -1.90 0.52
N GLN A 236 16.99 -2.82 0.71
CA GLN A 236 15.79 -2.95 -0.14
C GLN A 236 14.90 -1.69 -0.05
N ILE A 237 14.72 -1.12 1.13
CA ILE A 237 14.00 0.16 1.30
C ILE A 237 14.72 1.31 0.56
N ALA A 238 16.05 1.37 0.66
CA ALA A 238 16.86 2.37 -0.04
C ALA A 238 16.73 2.27 -1.56
N LEU A 239 16.59 1.06 -2.10
CA LEU A 239 16.39 0.80 -3.52
C LEU A 239 15.04 1.36 -4.03
N VAL A 240 13.96 1.24 -3.23
CA VAL A 240 12.67 1.89 -3.53
C VAL A 240 12.80 3.41 -3.53
N HIS A 241 13.55 3.96 -2.57
CA HIS A 241 13.81 5.40 -2.51
C HIS A 241 14.61 5.89 -3.73
N ALA A 242 15.66 5.17 -4.11
CA ALA A 242 16.48 5.47 -5.27
C ALA A 242 15.66 5.54 -6.56
N TYR A 243 14.79 4.55 -6.79
CA TYR A 243 13.90 4.55 -7.94
C TYR A 243 12.95 5.76 -7.94
N ARG A 244 12.33 6.06 -6.80
CA ARG A 244 11.42 7.21 -6.64
C ARG A 244 12.10 8.55 -6.90
N SER A 245 13.37 8.70 -6.54
CA SER A 245 14.10 9.97 -6.71
C SER A 245 14.23 10.39 -8.18
N VAL A 246 14.23 9.41 -9.10
CA VAL A 246 14.31 9.63 -10.54
C VAL A 246 12.94 9.56 -11.22
N PHE A 247 12.00 8.78 -10.66
CA PHE A 247 10.62 8.70 -11.14
C PHE A 247 9.65 9.22 -10.05
N PRO A 248 9.38 10.54 -10.01
CA PRO A 248 8.42 11.10 -9.07
C PRO A 248 7.04 10.49 -9.32
N SER A 249 6.51 9.85 -8.28
CA SER A 249 5.27 9.06 -8.25
C SER A 249 4.20 9.50 -9.27
N GLY A 250 4.05 8.72 -10.35
CA GLY A 250 2.86 8.76 -11.19
C GLY A 250 1.70 8.03 -10.53
N ARG A 251 0.47 8.20 -11.02
CA ARG A 251 -0.75 7.48 -10.57
C ARG A 251 -0.72 5.97 -10.88
N VAL A 252 0.46 5.40 -11.15
CA VAL A 252 0.67 4.05 -11.65
C VAL A 252 1.52 3.30 -10.65
N ALA A 253 1.04 2.14 -10.19
CA ALA A 253 1.82 1.25 -9.36
C ALA A 253 2.96 0.63 -10.19
N VAL A 254 4.21 0.78 -9.73
CA VAL A 254 5.40 0.27 -10.42
C VAL A 254 5.99 -0.86 -9.60
N ARG A 255 6.38 -1.97 -10.24
CA ARG A 255 7.05 -3.08 -9.55
C ARG A 255 8.51 -3.17 -9.95
N LEU A 256 9.39 -3.25 -8.96
CA LEU A 256 10.83 -3.28 -9.14
C LEU A 256 11.37 -4.67 -8.77
N PRO A 257 11.92 -5.44 -9.73
CA PRO A 257 12.59 -6.70 -9.44
C PRO A 257 13.85 -6.41 -8.64
N SER A 258 13.98 -7.03 -7.47
CA SER A 258 15.18 -6.90 -6.65
C SER A 258 15.76 -8.27 -6.34
N PHE A 259 17.08 -8.35 -6.23
CA PHE A 259 17.78 -9.56 -5.83
C PHE A 259 18.41 -9.39 -4.45
N SER A 260 18.37 -10.46 -3.66
CA SER A 260 18.99 -10.57 -2.33
C SER A 260 19.49 -12.00 -2.13
N ASP A 261 20.63 -12.18 -1.50
CA ASP A 261 21.22 -13.49 -1.18
C ASP A 261 20.68 -14.10 0.15
N ASN A 262 19.93 -13.32 0.92
CA ASN A 262 19.37 -13.78 2.19
C ASN A 262 17.91 -14.20 2.06
N ALA A 263 17.68 -15.49 2.32
CA ALA A 263 16.37 -16.10 2.32
C ALA A 263 15.37 -15.44 3.31
N SER A 264 15.85 -14.79 4.38
CA SER A 264 14.96 -14.09 5.33
C SER A 264 14.39 -12.82 4.72
N THR A 265 15.20 -12.06 3.98
CA THR A 265 14.81 -10.82 3.30
C THR A 265 13.93 -11.12 2.09
N GLU A 266 14.23 -12.17 1.32
CA GLU A 266 13.37 -12.69 0.26
C GLU A 266 11.99 -13.09 0.79
N ALA A 267 11.95 -13.93 1.83
CA ALA A 267 10.71 -14.39 2.44
C ALA A 267 9.88 -13.22 3.02
N LEU A 268 10.56 -12.17 3.50
CA LEU A 268 9.94 -10.95 3.97
C LEU A 268 9.34 -10.13 2.82
N GLY A 269 10.05 -9.94 1.70
CA GLY A 269 9.52 -9.24 0.52
C GLY A 269 8.29 -9.92 -0.06
N ALA A 270 8.28 -11.25 -0.12
CA ALA A 270 7.17 -12.02 -0.65
C ALA A 270 5.91 -12.00 0.24
N LYS A 271 6.08 -11.90 1.57
CA LYS A 271 4.97 -12.00 2.55
C LYS A 271 4.62 -10.69 3.24
N LEU A 272 5.51 -9.70 3.18
CA LEU A 272 5.49 -8.43 3.94
C LEU A 272 5.16 -8.64 5.43
N TYR A 273 5.62 -9.75 6.00
CA TYR A 273 5.26 -10.18 7.35
C TYR A 273 6.38 -11.01 8.00
N THR A 274 6.68 -10.72 9.27
CA THR A 274 7.55 -11.53 10.12
C THR A 274 7.12 -11.39 11.58
N ALA A 275 7.27 -12.45 12.36
CA ALA A 275 7.05 -12.45 13.81
C ALA A 275 8.32 -12.09 14.60
N LYS A 276 9.48 -11.94 13.93
CA LYS A 276 10.76 -11.65 14.58
C LYS A 276 10.97 -10.14 14.70
N TRP A 277 11.17 -9.66 15.93
CA TRP A 277 11.63 -8.30 16.20
C TRP A 277 13.16 -8.25 16.25
N PRO A 278 13.85 -7.22 15.71
CA PRO A 278 13.33 -5.96 15.16
C PRO A 278 12.93 -5.99 13.68
N LEU A 279 13.13 -7.11 12.97
CA LEU A 279 12.86 -7.24 11.53
C LEU A 279 11.41 -6.83 11.13
N GLY A 280 10.44 -7.05 12.02
CA GLY A 280 9.06 -6.58 11.83
C GLY A 280 8.93 -5.07 11.62
N ALA A 281 9.76 -4.25 12.28
CA ALA A 281 9.76 -2.80 12.08
C ALA A 281 10.21 -2.42 10.66
N PHE A 282 11.23 -3.10 10.15
CA PHE A 282 11.74 -2.90 8.79
C PHE A 282 10.69 -3.31 7.74
N ALA A 283 9.96 -4.41 7.99
CA ALA A 283 8.85 -4.84 7.14
C ALA A 283 7.70 -3.82 7.08
N GLN A 284 7.34 -3.25 8.24
CA GLN A 284 6.33 -2.19 8.33
C GLN A 284 6.79 -0.95 7.56
N LYS A 285 8.06 -0.58 7.68
CA LYS A 285 8.63 0.57 6.98
C LYS A 285 8.63 0.39 5.47
N LEU A 286 9.04 -0.78 4.98
CA LEU A 286 8.98 -1.15 3.57
C LEU A 286 7.54 -1.03 3.04
N SER A 287 6.58 -1.60 3.76
CA SER A 287 5.16 -1.55 3.37
C SER A 287 4.62 -0.12 3.29
N LEU A 288 4.98 0.73 4.26
CA LEU A 288 4.59 2.14 4.27
C LEU A 288 5.15 2.90 3.06
N ILE A 289 6.44 2.71 2.75
CA ILE A 289 7.10 3.38 1.63
C ILE A 289 6.55 2.88 0.30
N SER A 290 6.32 1.58 0.16
CA SER A 290 5.67 1.02 -1.04
C SER A 290 4.28 1.61 -1.26
N ALA A 291 3.45 1.66 -0.22
CA ALA A 291 2.12 2.27 -0.31
C ALA A 291 2.16 3.77 -0.62
N ALA A 292 3.11 4.51 -0.04
CA ALA A 292 3.21 5.96 -0.22
C ALA A 292 3.82 6.37 -1.56
N SER A 293 4.69 5.53 -2.14
CA SER A 293 5.37 5.78 -3.41
C SER A 293 4.64 5.19 -4.62
N GLY A 294 3.79 4.18 -4.41
CA GLY A 294 3.22 3.35 -5.46
C GLY A 294 4.21 2.30 -5.99
N ILE A 295 5.35 2.08 -5.34
CA ILE A 295 6.40 1.15 -5.81
C ILE A 295 6.38 -0.13 -4.98
N GLU A 296 6.16 -1.29 -5.60
CA GLU A 296 6.27 -2.61 -4.98
C GLU A 296 7.60 -3.29 -5.31
N LEU A 297 8.21 -4.00 -4.37
CA LEU A 297 9.39 -4.84 -4.63
C LEU A 297 8.99 -6.29 -4.93
N ASP A 298 9.66 -6.88 -5.92
CA ASP A 298 9.61 -8.33 -6.20
C ASP A 298 10.98 -8.92 -5.93
N ILE A 299 11.20 -9.35 -4.68
CA ILE A 299 12.50 -9.83 -4.21
C ILE A 299 12.68 -11.30 -4.55
N SER A 300 13.78 -11.66 -5.21
CA SER A 300 14.13 -13.04 -5.56
C SER A 300 15.54 -13.40 -5.07
N HIS A 301 15.74 -14.65 -4.66
CA HIS A 301 17.08 -15.14 -4.32
C HIS A 301 18.01 -15.21 -5.55
N ILE A 302 19.30 -14.88 -5.36
CA ILE A 302 20.33 -15.02 -6.40
C ILE A 302 21.62 -15.64 -5.84
N ALA A 303 22.38 -16.34 -6.70
CA ALA A 303 23.70 -16.88 -6.37
C ALA A 303 24.78 -15.79 -6.46
N GLY A 304 25.84 -15.91 -5.64
CA GLY A 304 26.81 -14.84 -5.34
C GLY A 304 27.48 -14.15 -6.55
N GLU A 305 27.75 -14.88 -7.64
CA GLU A 305 28.48 -14.36 -8.82
C GLU A 305 27.77 -13.20 -9.56
N LYS A 306 26.47 -12.98 -9.30
CA LYS A 306 25.70 -11.85 -9.85
C LYS A 306 25.47 -10.71 -8.85
N ASN A 307 25.95 -10.84 -7.62
CA ASN A 307 25.76 -9.87 -6.53
C ASN A 307 27.01 -9.01 -6.26
N ASP A 308 28.14 -9.30 -6.92
CA ASP A 308 29.45 -8.66 -6.67
C ASP A 308 29.42 -7.14 -6.66
N ASP A 309 28.62 -6.53 -7.53
CA ASP A 309 28.48 -5.07 -7.60
C ASP A 309 27.72 -4.49 -6.40
N ALA A 310 26.67 -5.15 -5.92
CA ALA A 310 25.94 -4.69 -4.74
C ALA A 310 26.75 -4.90 -3.47
N ASP A 311 27.51 -6.00 -3.37
CA ASP A 311 28.46 -6.26 -2.28
C ASP A 311 29.61 -5.23 -2.28
N LEU A 312 30.17 -4.90 -3.45
CA LEU A 312 31.16 -3.82 -3.60
C LEU A 312 30.59 -2.49 -3.08
N LEU A 313 29.39 -2.13 -3.50
CA LEU A 313 28.74 -0.88 -3.11
C LEU A 313 28.41 -0.85 -1.61
N SER A 314 28.01 -1.97 -1.00
CA SER A 314 27.75 -2.06 0.44
C SER A 314 29.03 -1.91 1.26
N ARG A 315 30.18 -2.31 0.69
CA ARG A 315 31.51 -2.27 1.29
C ARG A 315 32.28 -0.98 1.07
N TRP A 316 31.86 -0.16 0.11
CA TRP A 316 32.57 1.04 -0.26
C TRP A 316 32.73 2.02 0.91
N ASN A 317 33.95 2.50 1.12
CA ASN A 317 34.33 3.42 2.19
C ASN A 317 34.12 4.90 1.82
N GLN A 318 33.50 5.17 0.66
CA GLN A 318 33.26 6.51 0.10
C GLN A 318 34.51 7.28 -0.35
N THR A 319 35.71 6.70 -0.19
CA THR A 319 36.99 7.32 -0.57
C THR A 319 37.66 6.62 -1.75
N ASP A 320 37.49 5.30 -1.88
CA ASP A 320 38.16 4.51 -2.92
C ASP A 320 37.58 4.80 -4.31
N SER A 321 38.41 4.64 -5.35
CA SER A 321 37.98 4.76 -6.75
C SER A 321 37.05 3.62 -7.12
N LEU A 322 35.83 3.95 -7.54
CA LEU A 322 34.87 3.00 -8.09
C LEU A 322 35.08 2.79 -9.60
N PRO A 323 34.70 1.62 -10.15
CA PRO A 323 34.62 1.39 -11.60
C PRO A 323 33.89 2.52 -12.35
N ASP A 324 34.30 2.80 -13.60
CA ASP A 324 33.80 3.91 -14.44
C ASP A 324 32.27 3.93 -14.65
N LYS A 325 31.60 2.79 -14.47
CA LYS A 325 30.14 2.66 -14.52
C LYS A 325 29.42 3.34 -13.35
N TRP A 326 30.10 3.58 -12.22
CA TRP A 326 29.52 4.19 -11.01
C TRP A 326 29.83 5.67 -10.91
N ARG A 327 29.14 6.47 -11.73
CA ARG A 327 29.36 7.92 -11.75
C ARG A 327 28.76 8.56 -10.50
N LYS A 328 29.45 9.55 -9.93
CA LYS A 328 28.98 10.25 -8.72
C LYS A 328 27.69 11.03 -8.94
N GLU A 329 27.43 11.47 -10.16
CA GLU A 329 26.21 12.18 -10.57
C GLU A 329 24.94 11.32 -10.49
N ASP A 330 25.08 9.99 -10.64
CA ASP A 330 23.97 9.02 -10.60
C ASP A 330 23.71 8.46 -9.20
N ARG A 331 24.44 8.94 -8.18
CA ARG A 331 24.33 8.47 -6.79
C ARG A 331 23.15 9.12 -6.09
N VAL A 332 22.27 8.30 -5.51
CA VAL A 332 21.14 8.78 -4.68
C VAL A 332 21.53 8.79 -3.20
N ASP A 333 21.15 9.85 -2.50
CA ASP A 333 21.27 9.94 -1.05
C ASP A 333 20.20 9.07 -0.36
N CYS A 334 20.65 7.98 0.25
CA CYS A 334 19.82 7.06 1.02
C CYS A 334 20.10 7.15 2.54
N SER A 335 20.36 8.34 3.06
CA SER A 335 20.51 8.55 4.50
C SER A 335 19.21 8.23 5.27
N LEU A 336 19.33 7.88 6.57
CA LEU A 336 18.19 7.47 7.42
C LEU A 336 17.05 8.51 7.45
N LYS A 337 17.36 9.80 7.27
CA LYS A 337 16.36 10.86 7.15
C LYS A 337 15.36 10.58 6.02
N PHE A 338 15.82 10.08 4.88
CA PHE A 338 15.01 9.85 3.70
C PHE A 338 14.37 8.46 3.69
N ILE A 339 15.12 7.43 4.10
CA ILE A 339 14.67 6.04 4.00
C ILE A 339 13.94 5.53 5.26
N TRP A 340 14.20 6.11 6.44
CA TRP A 340 13.57 5.69 7.70
C TRP A 340 12.62 6.72 8.30
N PHE A 341 12.96 8.01 8.28
CA PHE A 341 12.11 9.08 8.84
C PHE A 341 11.17 9.73 7.84
N PHE A 342 10.89 9.04 6.72
CA PHE A 342 9.98 9.42 5.64
C PHE A 342 8.99 10.54 6.02
N ARG A 343 9.26 11.76 5.52
CA ARG A 343 8.30 12.86 5.51
C ARG A 343 7.78 13.03 4.09
N LYS A 344 6.46 13.21 3.95
CA LYS A 344 5.82 13.50 2.66
C LYS A 344 6.12 14.95 2.29
N GLU A 345 7.30 15.20 1.72
CA GLU A 345 7.59 16.49 1.09
C GLU A 345 6.85 16.52 -0.26
N VAL A 346 6.06 17.58 -0.46
CA VAL A 346 5.39 17.84 -1.73
C VAL A 346 6.46 18.31 -2.70
N LEU A 347 6.83 17.44 -3.64
CA LEU A 347 7.74 17.77 -4.72
C LEU A 347 6.93 18.26 -5.91
N VAL A 348 7.29 19.42 -6.43
CA VAL A 348 6.71 19.94 -7.66
C VAL A 348 7.55 19.43 -8.83
N TRP A 349 6.90 18.76 -9.78
CA TRP A 349 7.54 18.27 -10.99
C TRP A 349 6.85 18.86 -12.24
N PRO A 350 7.61 19.41 -13.19
CA PRO A 350 9.07 19.60 -13.17
C PRO A 350 9.51 20.68 -12.18
N SER A 351 10.74 20.61 -11.70
CA SER A 351 11.29 21.42 -10.59
C SER A 351 11.28 22.94 -10.83
N HIS A 352 11.03 23.39 -12.06
CA HIS A 352 10.88 24.79 -12.44
C HIS A 352 9.43 25.31 -12.37
N PHE A 353 8.46 24.47 -12.06
CA PHE A 353 7.07 24.87 -11.96
C PHE A 353 6.81 25.56 -10.61
N SER A 354 6.36 26.81 -10.66
CA SER A 354 5.98 27.59 -9.48
C SER A 354 4.49 27.43 -9.21
N LEU A 355 4.12 26.96 -8.02
CA LEU A 355 2.73 26.94 -7.60
C LEU A 355 2.25 28.39 -7.39
N PRO A 356 1.10 28.80 -7.93
CA PRO A 356 0.54 30.11 -7.61
C PRO A 356 0.26 30.18 -6.11
N ALA A 357 0.74 31.25 -5.47
CA ALA A 357 0.59 31.45 -4.03
C ALA A 357 -0.89 31.35 -3.67
N VAL A 358 -1.25 30.34 -2.87
CA VAL A 358 -2.56 30.28 -2.23
C VAL A 358 -2.60 31.46 -1.27
N THR A 359 -3.39 32.48 -1.61
CA THR A 359 -3.74 33.57 -0.70
C THR A 359 -4.22 32.96 0.60
N GLN A 360 -3.45 33.16 1.67
CA GLN A 360 -3.86 32.81 3.03
C GLN A 360 -5.22 33.46 3.29
N GLU A 361 -6.25 32.63 3.49
CA GLU A 361 -7.53 33.09 4.02
C GLU A 361 -7.27 33.73 5.38
N ARG A 362 -7.82 34.94 5.54
CA ARG A 362 -7.73 35.75 6.75
C ARG A 362 -8.21 34.93 7.95
N HIS A 363 -7.34 34.77 8.94
CA HIS A 363 -7.74 34.49 10.31
C HIS A 363 -8.74 35.57 10.74
N VAL A 364 -10.00 35.18 10.98
CA VAL A 364 -10.92 35.96 11.81
C VAL A 364 -10.54 35.67 13.25
N SER A 365 -10.20 36.72 14.01
CA SER A 365 -9.86 36.68 15.43
C SER A 365 -11.13 36.50 16.28
N ASP A 366 -11.11 35.54 17.20
CA ASP A 366 -12.13 35.25 18.20
C ASP A 366 -12.15 36.29 19.35
N ASP A 367 -12.30 37.58 19.04
CA ASP A 367 -12.44 38.65 20.06
C ASP A 367 -13.69 39.52 19.89
N ASP A 368 -14.68 39.09 19.10
CA ASP A 368 -16.01 39.69 19.10
C ASP A 368 -17.07 38.57 19.02
N ILE A 369 -17.52 38.10 20.18
CA ILE A 369 -18.92 37.81 20.60
C ILE A 369 -18.94 37.27 22.03
#